data_AF-I4AX73-F1
#
_entry.id   AF-I4AX73-F1
#
_cell.length_a   1.000
_cell.length_b   1.000
_cell.length_c   1.000
_cell.angle_alpha   90.00
_cell.angle_beta   90.00
_cell.angle_gamma   90.00
#
_symmetry.space_group_name_H-M   'P 1'
#
loop_
_entity.id
_entity.type
_entity.pdbx_description
1 polymer ?
#
loop_
_entity_poly.entity_id
_entity_poly.type
_entity_poly.pdbx_seq_one_letter_code
_entity_poly.pdbx_strand_id
1 'polypeptide(L)'
;IVKDVIADAFLQQILLRPAEYDVIATLNLNGDYISDALAAQVGGIGIAPGANLSDSVAMFEATHGTAPKYAGKDYVNPGSEILSAEMMLRHMGWTEAADLIISSMEKSILSK
;
A
#
# COMPACT_ATOMS: atom_id res chain seq x y z
N ILE A 1 22.99 -1.24 5.02
CA ILE A 1 23.19 -0.92 6.46
C ILE A 1 21.80 -0.75 7.04
N VAL A 2 21.44 -1.50 8.09
CA VAL A 2 20.17 -1.29 8.82
C VAL A 2 20.37 -0.10 9.75
N LYS A 3 19.44 0.87 9.72
CA LYS A 3 19.47 2.07 10.56
C LYS A 3 18.22 2.10 11.43
N ASP A 4 18.35 2.65 12.63
CA ASP A 4 17.24 2.93 13.53
C ASP A 4 16.94 4.44 13.59
N VAL A 5 15.70 4.75 13.99
CA VAL A 5 15.19 6.11 14.19
C VAL A 5 14.04 6.04 15.19
N ILE A 6 13.96 7.02 16.08
CA ILE A 6 12.88 7.10 17.08
C ILE A 6 11.58 7.52 16.37
N ALA A 7 10.44 6.99 16.81
CA ALA A 7 9.15 7.13 16.12
C ALA A 7 8.72 8.59 15.89
N ASP A 8 9.01 9.50 16.82
CA ASP A 8 8.71 10.93 16.70
C ASP A 8 9.55 11.61 15.60
N ALA A 9 10.85 11.35 15.58
CA ALA A 9 11.77 11.81 14.55
C ALA A 9 11.38 11.22 13.20
N PHE A 10 10.97 9.95 13.15
CA PHE A 10 10.50 9.32 11.93
C PHE A 10 9.23 9.99 11.39
N LEU A 11 8.22 10.25 12.24
CA LEU A 11 6.99 10.95 11.84
C LEU A 11 7.27 12.36 11.28
N GLN A 12 8.28 13.05 11.80
CA GLN A 12 8.73 14.32 11.22
C GLN A 12 9.43 14.11 9.86
N GLN A 13 10.26 13.09 9.75
CA GLN A 13 11.10 12.85 8.57
C GLN A 13 10.30 12.31 7.38
N ILE A 14 9.23 11.54 7.59
CA ILE A 14 8.34 11.15 6.48
C ILE A 14 7.64 12.35 5.84
N LEU A 15 7.51 13.47 6.54
CA LEU A 15 6.96 14.71 5.96
C LEU A 15 8.03 15.51 5.21
N LEU A 16 9.24 15.60 5.76
CA LEU A 16 10.30 16.47 5.24
C LEU A 16 11.21 15.81 4.20
N ARG A 17 11.45 14.51 4.36
CA ARG A 17 12.43 13.73 3.60
C ARG A 17 12.02 12.26 3.41
N PRO A 18 10.80 11.98 2.91
CA PRO A 18 10.31 10.60 2.76
C PRO A 18 11.22 9.73 1.87
N ALA A 19 11.90 10.32 0.88
CA ALA A 19 12.80 9.63 -0.03
C ALA A 19 14.08 9.06 0.63
N GLU A 20 14.35 9.38 1.90
CA GLU A 20 15.45 8.76 2.65
C GLU A 20 15.10 7.34 3.18
N TYR A 21 13.84 6.92 3.05
CA TYR A 21 13.32 5.64 3.54
C TYR A 21 12.92 4.71 2.39
N ASP A 22 13.02 3.41 2.65
CA ASP A 22 12.69 2.36 1.70
C ASP A 22 11.85 1.28 2.42
N VAL A 23 12.48 0.46 3.25
CA VAL A 23 11.80 -0.56 4.07
C VAL A 23 11.82 -0.17 5.54
N ILE A 24 10.64 -0.16 6.17
CA ILE A 24 10.46 0.22 7.57
C ILE A 24 9.93 -0.99 8.34
N ALA A 25 10.70 -1.44 9.35
CA ALA A 25 10.26 -2.44 10.30
C ALA A 25 9.92 -1.77 11.64
N THR A 26 8.72 -2.00 12.16
CA THR A 26 8.26 -1.36 13.40
C THR A 26 7.25 -2.24 14.16
N LEU A 27 6.91 -1.85 15.38
CA LEU A 27 5.91 -2.54 16.20
C LEU A 27 4.50 -2.20 15.75
N ASN A 28 3.54 -3.09 16.05
CA ASN A 28 2.15 -3.03 15.61
C ASN A 28 1.54 -1.62 15.64
N LEU A 29 1.50 -0.97 16.81
CA LEU A 29 0.87 0.35 16.96
C LEU A 29 1.57 1.47 16.18
N ASN A 30 2.91 1.46 16.14
CA ASN A 30 3.65 2.44 15.35
C ASN A 30 3.45 2.19 13.84
N GLY A 31 3.34 0.91 13.44
CA GLY A 31 3.06 0.51 12.08
C GLY A 31 1.74 1.09 11.59
N ASP A 32 0.68 0.92 12.37
CA ASP A 32 -0.66 1.48 12.13
C ASP A 32 -0.62 2.99 11.89
N TYR A 33 -0.03 3.75 12.82
CA TYR A 33 0.06 5.21 12.70
C TYR A 33 0.88 5.67 11.49
N ILE A 34 1.99 4.99 11.22
CA ILE A 34 2.91 5.36 10.15
C ILE A 34 2.33 5.01 8.78
N SER A 35 1.72 3.83 8.62
CA SER A 35 1.15 3.41 7.34
C SER A 35 0.02 4.33 6.91
N ASP A 36 -0.83 4.75 7.83
CA ASP A 36 -1.90 5.70 7.54
C ASP A 36 -1.36 7.08 7.16
N ALA A 37 -0.35 7.57 7.89
CA ALA A 37 0.29 8.85 7.58
C ALA A 37 0.94 8.83 6.19
N LEU A 38 1.62 7.74 5.82
CA LEU A 38 2.24 7.57 4.51
C LEU A 38 1.20 7.42 3.39
N ALA A 39 0.15 6.63 3.59
CA ALA A 39 -0.94 6.49 2.64
C ALA A 39 -1.60 7.85 2.36
N ALA A 40 -1.82 8.66 3.40
CA ALA A 40 -2.38 10.01 3.26
C ALA A 40 -1.51 10.95 2.39
N GLN A 41 -0.18 10.81 2.41
CA GLN A 41 0.72 11.65 1.59
C GLN A 41 0.59 11.39 0.09
N VAL A 42 0.20 10.18 -0.31
CA VAL A 42 0.17 9.77 -1.72
C VAL A 42 -1.24 9.78 -2.34
N GLY A 43 -2.26 10.15 -1.59
CA GLY A 43 -3.65 10.21 -2.07
C GLY A 43 -4.68 9.47 -1.20
N GLY A 44 -4.24 8.88 -0.10
CA GLY A 44 -5.08 8.21 0.90
C GLY A 44 -5.14 6.69 0.74
N ILE A 45 -5.76 6.04 1.73
CA ILE A 45 -5.83 4.56 1.85
C ILE A 45 -6.56 3.87 0.68
N GLY A 46 -7.33 4.61 -0.14
CA GLY A 46 -8.07 4.05 -1.28
C GLY A 46 -7.18 3.52 -2.41
N ILE A 47 -5.88 3.82 -2.38
CA ILE A 47 -4.88 3.35 -3.35
C ILE A 47 -3.72 2.60 -2.68
N ALA A 48 -3.77 2.40 -1.36
CA ALA A 48 -2.72 1.70 -0.62
C ALA A 48 -3.02 0.18 -0.63
N PRO A 49 -2.18 -0.67 -1.24
CA PRO A 49 -2.36 -2.12 -1.20
C PRO A 49 -1.88 -2.71 0.12
N GLY A 50 -2.38 -3.90 0.47
CA GLY A 50 -2.06 -4.59 1.71
C GLY A 50 -1.78 -6.08 1.55
N ALA A 51 -0.95 -6.61 2.43
CA ALA A 51 -0.69 -8.03 2.55
C ALA A 51 -0.41 -8.43 4.00
N ASN A 52 -1.03 -9.52 4.43
CA ASN A 52 -0.77 -10.22 5.68
C ASN A 52 -0.05 -11.53 5.35
N LEU A 53 1.21 -11.65 5.77
CA LEU A 53 2.07 -12.78 5.42
C LEU A 53 2.42 -13.60 6.66
N SER A 54 2.47 -14.91 6.49
CA SER A 54 2.98 -15.89 7.46
C SER A 54 3.76 -16.98 6.73
N ASP A 55 4.34 -17.93 7.48
CA ASP A 55 5.12 -19.03 6.90
C ASP A 55 4.30 -19.98 6.01
N SER A 56 2.97 -20.03 6.18
CA SER A 56 2.10 -21.00 5.52
C SER A 56 0.93 -20.40 4.76
N VAL A 57 0.55 -19.16 5.08
CA VAL A 57 -0.60 -18.46 4.48
C VAL A 57 -0.22 -17.03 4.17
N ALA A 58 -0.62 -16.56 2.99
CA ALA A 58 -0.55 -15.17 2.58
C ALA A 58 -1.96 -14.70 2.19
N MET A 59 -2.37 -13.54 2.72
CA MET A 59 -3.65 -12.90 2.42
C MET A 59 -3.38 -11.50 1.90
N PHE A 60 -3.94 -11.18 0.74
CA PHE A 60 -3.79 -9.89 0.08
C PHE A 60 -5.15 -9.22 0.05
N GLU A 61 -5.24 -7.99 0.54
CA GLU A 61 -6.50 -7.26 0.69
C GLU A 61 -6.28 -5.76 0.57
N ALA A 62 -7.28 -5.03 0.07
CA ALA A 62 -7.29 -3.59 0.16
C ALA A 62 -7.18 -3.10 1.61
N THR A 63 -6.45 -2.00 1.82
CA THR A 63 -6.31 -1.37 3.15
C THR A 63 -7.58 -0.63 3.58
N HIS A 64 -8.48 -0.31 2.64
CA HIS A 64 -9.72 0.39 2.95
C HIS A 64 -10.83 -0.55 3.47
N GLY A 65 -11.75 0.00 4.25
CA GLY A 65 -12.94 -0.73 4.72
C GLY A 65 -14.02 -0.93 3.65
N THR A 66 -15.17 -1.47 4.07
CA THR A 66 -16.26 -1.92 3.18
C THR A 66 -17.08 -0.80 2.51
N ALA A 67 -16.95 0.45 2.98
CA ALA A 67 -17.65 1.63 2.46
C ALA A 67 -19.15 1.41 2.10
N PRO A 68 -19.99 0.95 3.06
CA PRO A 68 -21.34 0.43 2.78
C PRO A 68 -22.28 1.44 2.11
N LYS A 69 -22.07 2.75 2.33
CA LYS A 69 -22.80 3.83 1.65
C LYS A 69 -22.66 3.83 0.12
N TYR A 70 -21.64 3.15 -0.42
CA TYR A 70 -21.35 3.07 -1.85
C TYR A 70 -21.57 1.67 -2.45
N ALA A 71 -22.01 0.69 -1.65
CA ALA A 71 -22.29 -0.65 -2.13
C ALA A 71 -23.34 -0.63 -3.25
N GLY A 72 -23.05 -1.32 -4.35
CA GLY A 72 -23.95 -1.42 -5.51
C GLY A 72 -24.06 -0.17 -6.38
N LYS A 73 -23.21 0.85 -6.18
CA LYS A 73 -23.29 2.13 -6.90
C LYS A 73 -22.29 2.30 -8.04
N ASP A 74 -21.45 1.30 -8.31
CA ASP A 74 -20.41 1.33 -9.35
C ASP A 74 -19.61 2.64 -9.39
N TYR A 75 -19.05 3.00 -8.23
CA TYR A 75 -18.50 4.36 -8.00
C TYR A 75 -17.12 4.38 -7.36
N VAL A 76 -16.78 3.37 -6.56
CA VAL A 76 -15.56 3.37 -5.74
C VAL A 76 -14.32 3.04 -6.58
N ASN A 77 -13.17 3.55 -6.14
CA ASN A 77 -11.88 3.24 -6.76
C ASN A 77 -11.46 1.80 -6.41
N PRO A 78 -11.26 0.90 -7.40
CA PRO A 78 -10.79 -0.47 -7.14
C PRO A 78 -9.26 -0.57 -7.01
N GLY A 79 -8.53 0.54 -7.09
CA GLY A 79 -7.08 0.57 -7.21
C GLY A 79 -6.32 -0.15 -6.08
N SER A 80 -6.71 0.04 -4.81
CA SER A 80 -6.09 -0.66 -3.67
C SER A 80 -6.21 -2.18 -3.78
N GLU A 81 -7.38 -2.69 -4.19
CA GLU A 81 -7.61 -4.13 -4.34
C GLU A 81 -6.82 -4.70 -5.53
N ILE A 82 -6.81 -4.00 -6.66
CA ILE A 82 -6.02 -4.37 -7.85
C ILE A 82 -4.52 -4.42 -7.53
N LEU A 83 -4.01 -3.43 -6.79
CA LEU A 83 -2.61 -3.39 -6.38
C LEU A 83 -2.30 -4.47 -5.32
N SER A 84 -3.27 -4.88 -4.50
CA SER A 84 -3.10 -6.02 -3.59
C SER A 84 -3.02 -7.35 -4.37
N ALA A 85 -3.79 -7.48 -5.45
CA ALA A 85 -3.65 -8.60 -6.38
C ALA A 85 -2.29 -8.59 -7.12
N GLU A 86 -1.74 -7.42 -7.42
CA GLU A 86 -0.36 -7.31 -7.94
C GLU A 86 0.65 -7.88 -6.94
N MET A 87 0.56 -7.51 -5.67
CA MET A 87 1.42 -8.05 -4.61
C MET A 87 1.29 -9.58 -4.51
N MET A 88 0.08 -10.11 -4.66
CA MET A 88 -0.19 -11.55 -4.67
C MET A 88 0.51 -12.25 -5.84
N LEU A 89 0.34 -11.72 -7.06
CA LEU A 89 0.98 -12.28 -8.26
C LEU A 89 2.49 -12.28 -8.13
N ARG A 90 3.05 -11.18 -7.61
CA ARG A 90 4.48 -11.06 -7.34
C ARG A 90 4.95 -12.08 -6.30
N HIS A 91 4.18 -12.27 -5.22
CA HIS A 91 4.47 -13.28 -4.19
C HIS A 91 4.44 -14.71 -4.75
N MET A 92 3.56 -15.00 -5.71
CA MET A 92 3.48 -16.30 -6.42
C MET A 92 4.58 -16.50 -7.48
N GLY A 93 5.44 -15.50 -7.70
CA GLY A 93 6.47 -15.53 -8.74
C GLY A 93 5.96 -15.22 -10.15
N TRP A 94 4.71 -14.77 -10.32
CA TRP A 94 4.13 -14.39 -11.61
C TRP A 94 4.45 -12.93 -11.93
N THR A 95 5.74 -12.63 -12.05
CA THR A 95 6.27 -11.27 -12.15
C THR A 95 5.79 -10.51 -13.38
N GLU A 96 5.66 -11.18 -14.53
CA GLU A 96 5.21 -10.56 -15.77
C GLU A 96 3.76 -10.07 -15.67
N ALA A 97 2.91 -10.85 -15.00
CA ALA A 97 1.52 -10.47 -14.76
C ALA A 97 1.43 -9.29 -13.77
N ALA A 98 2.26 -9.30 -12.72
CA ALA A 98 2.35 -8.20 -11.77
C ALA A 98 2.80 -6.89 -12.44
N ASP A 99 3.83 -6.94 -13.28
CA ASP A 99 4.36 -5.77 -14.01
C ASP A 99 3.34 -5.22 -15.03
N LEU A 100 2.52 -6.08 -15.63
CA LEU A 100 1.40 -5.66 -16.48
C LEU A 100 0.34 -4.87 -15.69
N ILE A 101 0.05 -5.26 -14.45
CA ILE A 101 -0.88 -4.50 -13.59
C ILE A 101 -0.31 -3.11 -13.31
N ILE A 102 0.95 -3.01 -12.85
CA ILE A 102 1.59 -1.72 -12.54
C ILE A 102 1.57 -0.79 -13.76
N SER A 103 2.06 -1.28 -14.90
CA SER A 103 2.12 -0.47 -16.12
C SER A 103 0.73 -0.07 -16.65
N SER A 104 -0.29 -0.90 -16.45
CA SER A 104 -1.67 -0.57 -16.84
C SER A 104 -2.32 0.45 -15.91
N MET A 105 -2.07 0.35 -14.60
CA MET A 105 -2.51 1.34 -13.61
C MET A 105 -1.91 2.71 -13.90
N GLU A 106 -0.59 2.77 -14.16
CA GLU A 106 0.11 4.00 -14.52
C GLU A 106 -0.49 4.65 -15.79
N LYS A 107 -0.64 3.87 -16.86
CA LYS A 107 -1.26 4.34 -18.11
C LYS A 107 -2.68 4.86 -17.90
N SER A 108 -3.48 4.19 -17.08
CA SER A 108 -4.88 4.57 -16.82
C SER A 108 -5.00 5.87 -16.02
N ILE A 109 -4.04 6.14 -15.13
CA ILE A 109 -3.97 7.40 -14.37
C ILE A 109 -3.50 8.53 -15.29
N LEU A 110 -2.50 8.29 -16.14
CA LEU A 110 -1.92 9.28 -17.06
C LEU A 110 -2.77 9.57 -18.30
N SER A 111 -3.73 8.71 -18.65
CA SER A 111 -4.57 8.87 -19.86
C SER A 111 -5.65 9.96 -19.74
N LYS A 112 -5.59 10.82 -18.71
CA LYS A 112 -6.50 11.94 -18.49
C LYS A 112 -5.77 13.26 -18.72
#